data_AF-A0A2I6SAP4-F1
#
_entry.id   AF-A0A2I6SAP4-F1
#
_cell.length_a   1.000
_cell.length_b   1.000
_cell.length_c   1.000
_cell.angle_alpha   90.00
_cell.angle_beta   90.00
_cell.angle_gamma   90.00
#
_symmetry.space_group_name_H-M   'P 1'
#
loop_
_entity.id
_entity.type
_entity.pdbx_description
1 polymer ?
#
loop_
_entity_poly.entity_id
_entity_poly.type
_entity_poly.pdbx_seq_one_letter_code
_entity_poly.pdbx_strand_id
1 'polypeptide(L)' 'MAELVDKATLCERLNISARTVENMVSAGTFPPPVRVGKRVYWSEIAVRNWQRRMFAAQEAWTSH' A
#
# COMPACT_ATOMS: atom_id res chain seq x y z
N MET A 1 7.75 -14.41 9.64
CA MET A 1 6.64 -14.50 8.66
C MET A 1 6.19 -13.09 8.37
N ALA A 2 5.90 -12.73 7.11
CA ALA A 2 5.38 -11.41 6.80
C ALA A 2 3.90 -11.35 7.20
N GLU A 3 3.50 -10.32 7.96
CA GLU A 3 2.09 -10.10 8.28
C GLU A 3 1.29 -9.82 7.00
N LEU A 4 0.08 -10.35 6.93
CA LEU A 4 -0.84 -10.11 5.83
C LEU A 4 -1.81 -8.99 6.20
N VAL A 5 -1.91 -8.00 5.33
CA VAL A 5 -2.79 -6.85 5.48
C VAL A 5 -3.98 -7.05 4.54
N ASP A 6 -5.18 -7.13 5.09
CA ASP A 6 -6.40 -7.15 4.29
C ASP A 6 -6.76 -5.75 3.78
N LYS A 7 -7.73 -5.68 2.87
CA LYS A 7 -8.15 -4.43 2.24
C LYS A 7 -8.71 -3.40 3.24
N ALA A 8 -9.48 -3.81 4.24
CA ALA A 8 -10.08 -2.89 5.21
C ALA A 8 -8.98 -2.28 6.09
N THR A 9 -8.12 -3.14 6.65
CA THR A 9 -6.97 -2.72 7.44
C THR A 9 -6.05 -1.78 6.64
N LEU A 10 -5.83 -2.07 5.35
CA LEU A 10 -5.04 -1.20 4.48
C LEU A 10 -5.67 0.19 4.31
N CYS A 11 -6.99 0.25 4.08
CA CYS A 11 -7.72 1.50 3.92
C CYS A 11 -7.67 2.35 5.19
N GLU A 12 -7.83 1.73 6.35
CA GLU A 12 -7.71 2.39 7.65
C GLU A 12 -6.29 2.93 7.89
N ARG A 13 -5.26 2.10 7.66
CA ARG A 13 -3.85 2.49 7.86
C ARG A 13 -3.43 3.67 6.99
N LEU A 14 -3.90 3.70 5.74
CA LEU A 14 -3.57 4.75 4.78
C LEU A 14 -4.55 5.94 4.83
N ASN A 15 -5.63 5.82 5.61
CA ASN A 15 -6.73 6.78 5.68
C ASN A 15 -7.29 7.16 4.28
N ILE A 16 -7.50 6.14 3.43
CA ILE A 16 -8.03 6.31 2.07
C ILE A 16 -9.16 5.32 1.78
N SER A 17 -10.00 5.67 0.81
CA SER A 17 -11.10 4.79 0.40
C SER A 17 -10.61 3.53 -0.33
N ALA A 18 -11.40 2.45 -0.23
CA ALA A 18 -11.20 1.23 -1.01
C ALA A 18 -11.08 1.49 -2.51
N ARG A 19 -11.85 2.45 -3.03
CA ARG A 19 -11.81 2.88 -4.43
C ARG A 19 -10.48 3.52 -4.79
N THR A 20 -9.92 4.34 -3.89
CA THR A 20 -8.60 4.95 -4.08
C THR A 20 -7.53 3.87 -4.20
N VAL A 21 -7.54 2.86 -3.32
CA VAL A 21 -6.61 1.71 -3.39
C VAL A 21 -6.73 0.99 -4.73
N GLU A 22 -7.95 0.66 -5.17
CA GLU A 22 -8.19 0.01 -6.47
C GLU A 22 -7.69 0.83 -7.65
N ASN A 23 -7.91 2.15 -7.62
CA ASN A 23 -7.43 3.06 -8.65
C ASN A 23 -5.90 3.09 -8.68
N MET A 24 -5.23 3.15 -7.52
CA MET A 24 -3.77 3.14 -7.46
C MET A 24 -3.17 1.81 -7.93
N VAL A 25 -3.80 0.69 -7.58
CA VAL A 25 -3.41 -0.63 -8.10
C VAL A 25 -3.55 -0.68 -9.62
N SER A 26 -4.68 -0.19 -10.15
CA SER A 26 -4.93 -0.16 -11.60
C SER A 26 -3.98 0.79 -12.33
N ALA A 27 -3.59 1.90 -11.69
CA ALA A 27 -2.61 2.85 -12.21
C ALA A 27 -1.15 2.36 -12.07
N GLY A 28 -0.92 1.21 -11.42
CA GLY A 28 0.42 0.68 -11.17
C GLY A 28 1.23 1.48 -10.12
N THR A 29 0.58 2.39 -9.39
CA THR A 29 1.23 3.22 -8.36
C THR A 29 1.18 2.57 -6.97
N PHE A 30 0.38 1.51 -6.78
CA PHE A 30 0.32 0.71 -5.55
C PHE A 30 0.51 -0.79 -5.87
N PRO A 31 1.17 -1.59 -5.01
CA PRO A 31 1.38 -3.02 -5.27
C PRO A 31 0.06 -3.77 -5.48
N PRO A 32 0.01 -4.73 -6.42
CA PRO A 32 -1.21 -5.52 -6.66
C PRO A 32 -1.50 -6.45 -5.48
N PRO A 33 -2.79 -6.69 -5.16
CA PRO A 33 -3.18 -7.65 -4.14
C PRO A 33 -2.92 -9.10 -4.57
N VAL A 34 -2.67 -9.96 -3.59
CA VAL A 34 -2.73 -11.41 -3.74
C VAL A 34 -4.11 -11.90 -3.32
N ARG A 35 -4.78 -12.65 -4.20
CA ARG A 35 -6.11 -13.22 -3.92
C ARG A 35 -5.96 -14.56 -3.19
N VAL A 36 -6.63 -14.69 -2.04
CA VAL A 36 -6.71 -15.92 -1.25
C VAL A 36 -8.19 -16.21 -1.00
N GLY A 37 -8.74 -17.15 -1.77
CA GLY A 37 -10.18 -17.41 -1.80
C GLY A 37 -10.99 -16.19 -2.23
N LYS A 38 -11.96 -15.79 -1.39
CA LYS A 38 -12.82 -14.61 -1.64
C LYS A 38 -12.20 -13.28 -1.17
N ARG A 39 -11.03 -13.33 -0.51
CA ARG A 39 -10.37 -12.15 0.08
C ARG A 39 -9.09 -11.80 -0.68
N VAL A 40 -8.66 -10.57 -0.52
CA VAL A 40 -7.41 -10.05 -1.08
C VAL A 40 -6.52 -9.54 0.02
N TYR A 41 -5.22 -9.76 -0.13
CA TYR A 41 -4.22 -9.44 0.86
C TYR A 41 -3.00 -8.79 0.23
N TRP A 42 -2.33 -7.98 1.01
CA TRP A 42 -0.99 -7.47 0.74
C TRP A 42 -0.06 -8.00 1.81
N SER A 43 1.19 -8.28 1.44
CA SER A 43 2.21 -8.46 2.47
C SER A 43 2.53 -7.09 3.07
N GLU A 44 2.73 -7.04 4.39
CA GLU A 44 3.16 -5.82 5.07
C GLU A 44 4.47 -5.28 4.47
N ILE A 45 5.37 -6.18 4.05
CA ILE A 45 6.63 -5.83 3.38
C ILE A 45 6.36 -5.03 2.09
N ALA A 46 5.40 -5.46 1.26
CA ALA A 46 5.07 -4.75 0.03
C ALA A 46 4.51 -3.34 0.32
N VAL A 47 3.64 -3.21 1.32
CA VAL A 47 3.07 -1.91 1.73
C VAL A 47 4.17 -0.97 2.24
N ARG A 48 5.06 -1.46 3.11
CA ARG A 48 6.18 -0.68 3.64
C ARG A 48 7.18 -0.27 2.56
N ASN A 49 7.50 -1.17 1.64
CA ASN A 49 8.38 -0.85 0.52
C ASN A 49 7.77 0.22 -0.40
N TRP A 50 6.46 0.15 -0.63
CA TRP A 50 5.75 1.20 -1.35
C TRP A 50 5.81 2.54 -0.62
N GLN A 51 5.52 2.56 0.70
CA GLN A 51 5.64 3.78 1.50
C GLN A 51 7.04 4.39 1.40
N ARG A 52 8.09 3.60 1.64
CA ARG A 52 9.47 4.08 1.52
C ARG A 52 9.76 4.72 0.17
N ARG A 53 9.28 4.12 -0.93
CA ARG A 53 9.47 4.69 -2.27
C ARG A 53 8.69 5.99 -2.47
N MET A 54 7.44 6.05 -2.02
CA MET A 54 6.60 7.24 -2.14
C MET A 54 7.12 8.42 -1.32
N PHE A 55 7.56 8.13 -0.10
CA PHE A 55 8.03 9.16 0.84
C PHE A 55 9.52 9.46 0.70
N ALA A 56 10.32 8.68 -0.04
CA ALA A 56 11.76 8.89 -0.18
C ALA A 56 12.14 10.32 -0.59
N ALA A 57 11.41 10.93 -1.54
CA ALA A 57 11.67 12.30 -1.95
C ALA A 57 11.34 13.33 -0.85
N GLN A 58 10.29 13.07 -0.07
CA GLN A 58 9.92 13.88 1.08
C GLN A 58 10.93 13.70 2.23
N GLU A 59 11.38 12.47 2.49
CA GLU A 59 12.35 12.14 3.53
C GLU A 59 13.76 12.69 3.22
N ALA A 60 14.14 12.73 1.93
CA ALA A 60 15.40 13.30 1.48
C ALA A 60 15.38 14.83 1.36
N TRP A 61 14.25 15.48 1.63
CA TRP A 61 14.13 16.93 1.56
C TRP A 61 14.97 17.60 2.65
N THR A 62 15.99 18.37 2.23
CA THR A 62 16.80 19.21 3.12
C THR A 62 16.51 20.66 2.78
N SER A 63 16.01 21.44 3.75
CA SER A 63 15.83 22.88 3.59
C SER A 63 17.19 23.54 3.37
N HIS A 64 17.35 24.26 2.27
CA HIS A 64 18.47 25.18 2.06
C HIS A 64 18.20 26.51 2.77
#